data_AF-A0A6V8QBX7-F1
#
_entry.id   AF-A0A6V8QBX7-F1
#
_cell.length_a   1.000
_cell.length_b   1.000
_cell.length_c   1.000
_cell.angle_alpha   90.00
_cell.angle_beta   90.00
_cell.angle_gamma   90.00
#
_symmetry.space_group_name_H-M   'P 1'
#
loop_
_entity.id
_entity.type
_entity.pdbx_description
1 polymer ?
#
loop_
_entity_poly.entity_id
_entity_poly.type
_entity_poly.pdbx_seq_one_letter_code
_entity_poly.pdbx_strand_id
1 'polypeptide(L)'
;MFNTLHPLIEGRKDLAKTFLQRLSKKRLISFLKYYVSMNEPSRNILNTFIRNYSRYDKRWKIILSSPDTLKSFIKAYNLSETSSTLAYYAWDKERE
;
A
#
# COMPACT_ATOMS: atom_id res chain seq x y z
N MET A 1 30.51 -8.70 -7.97
CA MET A 1 30.26 -7.74 -6.87
C MET A 1 28.77 -7.72 -6.60
N PHE A 2 28.33 -8.24 -5.45
CA PHE A 2 26.95 -8.02 -5.02
C PHE A 2 26.83 -6.54 -4.67
N ASN A 3 26.09 -5.79 -5.49
CA ASN A 3 25.74 -4.42 -5.18
C ASN A 3 24.66 -4.49 -4.08
N THR A 4 25.09 -4.69 -2.83
CA THR A 4 24.19 -4.76 -1.68
C THR A 4 23.51 -3.40 -1.54
N LEU A 5 22.25 -3.34 -1.97
CA LEU A 5 21.40 -2.18 -1.75
C LEU A 5 21.39 -1.86 -0.25
N HIS A 6 21.36 -0.56 0.07
CA HIS A 6 21.24 -0.12 1.45
C HIS A 6 20.02 -0.81 2.11
N PRO A 7 20.12 -1.34 3.35
CA PRO A 7 19.05 -2.13 3.99
C PRO A 7 17.68 -1.44 4.00
N LEU A 8 17.67 -0.11 4.10
CA LEU A 8 16.46 0.72 3.98
C LEU A 8 15.73 0.51 2.63
N ILE A 9 16.47 0.46 1.53
CA ILE A 9 15.91 0.30 0.18
C ILE A 9 15.36 -1.11 0.02
N GLU A 10 16.07 -2.10 0.55
CA GLU A 10 15.65 -3.50 0.53
C GLU A 10 14.35 -3.69 1.33
N GLY A 11 14.27 -3.17 2.55
CA GLY A 11 13.05 -3.22 3.36
C GLY A 11 11.85 -2.52 2.69
N ARG A 12 12.07 -1.39 1.99
CA ARG A 12 11.01 -0.73 1.22
C ARG A 12 10.52 -1.58 0.05
N LYS A 13 11.42 -2.27 -0.65
CA LYS A 13 11.07 -3.19 -1.74
C LYS A 13 10.29 -4.39 -1.21
N ASP A 14 10.70 -4.95 -0.08
CA ASP A 14 10.05 -6.10 0.53
C ASP A 14 8.61 -5.79 0.98
N LEU A 15 8.39 -4.63 1.61
CA LEU A 15 7.04 -4.17 1.96
C LEU A 15 6.14 -4.01 0.73
N ALA A 16 6.68 -3.44 -0.36
CA ALA A 16 5.92 -3.30 -1.61
C ALA A 16 5.62 -4.66 -2.26
N LYS A 17 6.59 -5.57 -2.26
CA LYS A 17 6.43 -6.94 -2.78
C LYS A 17 5.35 -7.68 -2.01
N THR A 18 5.36 -7.59 -0.68
CA THR A 18 4.34 -8.20 0.20
C THR A 18 2.94 -7.76 -0.18
N PHE A 19 2.73 -6.46 -0.43
CA PHE A 19 1.43 -5.95 -0.89
C PHE A 19 1.02 -6.57 -2.22
N LEU A 20 1.90 -6.53 -3.22
CA LEU A 20 1.60 -7.02 -4.57
C LEU A 20 1.26 -8.51 -4.59
N GLN A 21 1.92 -9.31 -3.74
CA GLN A 21 1.67 -10.75 -3.60
C GLN A 21 0.27 -11.08 -3.05
N ARG A 22 -0.40 -10.13 -2.38
CA ARG A 22 -1.78 -10.32 -1.89
C ARG A 22 -2.82 -10.20 -3.00
N LEU A 23 -2.47 -9.53 -4.09
CA LEU A 23 -3.41 -9.31 -5.19
C LEU A 23 -3.53 -10.59 -6.02
N SER A 24 -4.76 -10.95 -6.37
CA SER A 24 -4.97 -11.99 -7.39
C SER A 24 -4.38 -11.55 -8.73
N LYS A 25 -3.98 -12.49 -9.59
CA LYS A 25 -3.34 -12.18 -10.89
C LYS A 25 -4.11 -11.12 -11.71
N LYS A 26 -5.44 -11.23 -11.77
CA LYS A 26 -6.32 -10.26 -12.47
C LYS A 26 -6.22 -8.86 -11.85
N ARG A 27 -6.29 -8.78 -10.51
CA ARG A 27 -6.20 -7.51 -9.77
C ARG A 27 -4.80 -6.90 -9.84
N LEU A 28 -3.75 -7.72 -9.78
CA LEU A 28 -2.38 -7.28 -9.95
C LEU A 28 -2.18 -6.63 -11.32
N ILE A 29 -2.63 -7.26 -12.40
CA ILE A 29 -2.54 -6.68 -13.76
C ILE A 29 -3.30 -5.35 -13.82
N SER A 30 -4.52 -5.28 -13.28
CA SER A 30 -5.30 -4.05 -13.22
C SER A 30 -4.59 -2.95 -12.42
N PHE A 31 -4.02 -3.32 -11.27
CA PHE A 31 -3.27 -2.43 -10.40
C PHE A 31 -2.05 -1.84 -11.11
N LEU A 32 -1.26 -2.69 -11.79
CA LEU A 32 -0.08 -2.26 -12.51
C LEU A 32 -0.42 -1.31 -13.68
N LYS A 33 -1.51 -1.59 -14.41
CA LYS A 33 -2.01 -0.67 -15.45
C LYS A 33 -2.39 0.68 -14.87
N TYR A 34 -3.15 0.69 -13.78
CA TYR A 34 -3.51 1.91 -13.07
C TYR A 34 -2.25 2.66 -12.60
N TYR A 35 -1.32 1.97 -11.95
CA TYR A 35 -0.07 2.54 -11.43
C TYR A 35 0.77 3.21 -12.53
N VAL A 36 0.95 2.55 -13.68
CA VAL A 36 1.75 3.11 -14.79
C VAL A 36 1.09 4.34 -15.40
N SER A 37 -0.25 4.42 -15.39
CA SER A 37 -0.99 5.58 -15.90
C SER A 37 -0.94 6.81 -14.99
N MET A 38 -0.48 6.67 -13.74
CA MET A 38 -0.45 7.76 -12.76
C MET A 38 0.75 8.69 -12.96
N ASN A 39 0.52 9.98 -12.69
CA ASN A 39 1.61 10.96 -12.59
C ASN A 39 2.52 10.68 -11.37
N GLU A 40 3.73 11.24 -11.39
CA GLU A 40 4.72 11.01 -10.34
C GLU A 40 4.26 11.41 -8.93
N PRO A 41 3.64 12.58 -8.69
CA PRO A 41 3.13 12.93 -7.36
C PRO A 41 2.15 11.90 -6.80
N SER A 42 1.21 11.43 -7.63
CA SER A 42 0.22 10.43 -7.21
C SER A 42 0.85 9.07 -6.98
N ARG A 43 1.83 8.67 -7.80
CA ARG A 43 2.59 7.42 -7.58
C ARG A 43 3.36 7.45 -6.27
N ASN A 44 3.92 8.60 -5.88
CA ASN A 44 4.63 8.73 -4.61
C ASN A 44 3.70 8.55 -3.40
N ILE A 45 2.49 9.12 -3.45
CA ILE A 45 1.44 8.88 -2.44
C ILE A 45 1.11 7.40 -2.37
N LEU A 46 0.82 6.77 -3.51
CA LEU A 46 0.46 5.36 -3.58
C LEU A 46 1.61 4.44 -3.09
N ASN A 47 2.85 4.76 -3.42
CA ASN A 47 4.03 4.04 -2.95
C ASN A 47 4.12 4.06 -1.41
N THR A 48 3.82 5.20 -0.78
CA THR A 48 3.81 5.29 0.68
C THR A 48 2.64 4.53 1.28
N PHE A 49 1.45 4.66 0.69
CA PHE A 49 0.28 3.88 1.11
C PHE A 49 0.57 2.38 1.09
N ILE A 50 1.13 1.84 0.00
CA ILE A 50 1.48 0.41 -0.14
C ILE A 50 2.39 -0.06 1.00
N ARG A 51 3.45 0.71 1.29
CA ARG A 51 4.40 0.34 2.34
C ARG A 51 3.77 0.39 3.73
N ASN A 52 2.94 1.41 3.98
CA ASN A 52 2.21 1.55 5.24
C ASN A 52 1.17 0.45 5.41
N TYR A 53 0.43 0.10 4.35
CA TYR A 53 -0.50 -1.02 4.34
C TYR A 53 0.21 -2.29 4.79
N SER A 54 1.31 -2.67 4.15
CA SER A 54 2.05 -3.89 4.52
C SER A 54 2.60 -3.84 5.93
N ARG A 55 3.02 -2.66 6.40
CA ARG A 55 3.50 -2.45 7.79
C ARG A 55 2.39 -2.68 8.81
N TYR A 56 1.17 -2.24 8.50
CA TYR A 56 -0.01 -2.38 9.35
C TYR A 56 -0.84 -3.62 9.04
N ASP A 57 -0.42 -4.48 8.12
CA ASP A 57 -1.12 -5.74 7.85
C ASP A 57 -0.77 -6.79 8.91
N LYS A 58 -1.34 -6.60 10.10
CA LYS A 58 -1.13 -7.42 11.29
C LYS A 58 -2.48 -7.79 11.90
N ARG A 59 -2.48 -8.77 12.81
CA ARG A 59 -3.68 -9.16 13.57
C ARG A 59 -3.99 -8.13 14.66
N TRP A 60 -4.58 -7.02 14.27
CA TRP A 60 -5.07 -6.00 15.20
C TRP A 60 -6.33 -6.48 15.92
N LYS A 61 -6.46 -6.12 17.19
CA LYS A 61 -7.70 -6.32 17.98
C LYS A 61 -8.66 -5.11 17.88
N ILE A 62 -8.42 -4.23 16.91
CA ILE A 62 -9.22 -3.04 16.66
C ILE A 62 -9.81 -3.12 15.25
N ILE A 63 -11.05 -2.64 15.11
CA ILE A 63 -11.72 -2.49 13.82
C ILE A 63 -11.86 -0.99 13.59
N LEU A 64 -11.35 -0.51 12.46
CA LEU A 64 -11.42 0.89 12.06
C LEU A 64 -12.26 0.99 10.79
N SER A 65 -13.18 1.94 10.77
CA SER A 65 -13.98 2.26 9.59
C SER A 65 -13.14 3.05 8.59
N SER A 66 -13.16 2.64 7.32
CA SER A 66 -12.44 3.35 6.26
C SER A 66 -13.18 4.61 5.79
N PRO A 67 -12.47 5.69 5.41
CA PRO A 67 -13.08 6.84 4.73
C PRO A 67 -13.74 6.43 3.42
N ASP A 68 -14.83 7.11 3.02
CA ASP A 68 -15.59 6.76 1.82
C ASP A 68 -14.76 6.81 0.54
N THR A 69 -13.81 7.74 0.46
CA THR A 69 -12.84 7.87 -0.64
C THR A 69 -11.93 6.65 -0.78
N LEU A 70 -11.71 5.90 0.31
CA LEU A 70 -10.84 4.73 0.35
C LEU A 70 -11.60 3.42 0.11
N LYS A 71 -12.88 3.35 0.46
CA LYS A 71 -13.72 2.13 0.35
C LYS A 71 -13.70 1.51 -1.04
N SER A 72 -13.85 2.33 -2.08
CA SER A 72 -13.83 1.87 -3.47
C SER A 72 -12.51 1.20 -3.84
N PHE A 73 -11.38 1.75 -3.36
CA PHE A 73 -10.06 1.21 -3.58
C PHE A 73 -9.85 -0.12 -2.83
N ILE A 74 -10.25 -0.17 -1.56
CA ILE A 74 -10.20 -1.39 -0.73
C ILE A 74 -10.96 -2.52 -1.41
N LYS A 75 -12.19 -2.25 -1.86
CA LYS A 75 -13.04 -3.23 -2.53
C LYS A 75 -12.45 -3.68 -3.87
N ALA A 76 -11.97 -2.75 -4.69
CA ALA A 76 -11.41 -3.05 -6.01
C ALA A 76 -10.22 -4.02 -5.91
N TYR A 77 -9.34 -3.81 -4.94
CA TYR A 77 -8.12 -4.60 -4.76
C TYR A 77 -8.23 -5.67 -3.67
N ASN A 78 -9.39 -5.81 -3.02
CA ASN A 78 -9.67 -6.79 -1.96
C ASN A 78 -8.65 -6.71 -0.81
N LEU A 79 -8.49 -5.51 -0.28
CA LEU A 79 -7.55 -5.21 0.79
C LEU A 79 -8.21 -5.36 2.16
N SER A 80 -7.40 -5.52 3.20
CA SER A 80 -7.87 -5.43 4.60
C SER A 80 -8.36 -4.01 4.88
N GLU A 81 -9.57 -3.88 5.40
CA GLU A 81 -10.12 -2.57 5.76
C GLU A 81 -9.29 -1.89 6.84
N THR A 82 -9.03 -2.57 7.96
CA THR A 82 -8.23 -2.03 9.07
C THR A 82 -6.84 -1.58 8.65
N SER A 83 -6.12 -2.42 7.89
CA SER A 83 -4.75 -2.11 7.45
C SER A 83 -4.72 -0.94 6.47
N SER A 84 -5.74 -0.85 5.61
CA SER A 84 -5.90 0.27 4.67
C SER A 84 -6.21 1.57 5.41
N THR A 85 -7.10 1.54 6.39
CA THR A 85 -7.45 2.70 7.22
C THR A 85 -6.25 3.19 8.02
N LEU A 86 -5.50 2.29 8.64
CA LEU A 86 -4.26 2.65 9.34
C LEU A 86 -3.22 3.26 8.39
N ALA A 87 -3.08 2.69 7.18
CA ALA A 87 -2.16 3.22 6.19
C ALA A 87 -2.55 4.63 5.70
N TYR A 88 -3.84 4.88 5.57
CA TYR A 88 -4.40 6.19 5.22
C TYR A 88 -4.11 7.23 6.29
N TYR A 89 -4.42 6.96 7.56
CA TYR A 89 -4.20 7.92 8.65
C TYR A 89 -2.72 8.14 8.97
N ALA A 90 -1.88 7.11 8.81
CA ALA A 90 -0.44 7.27 8.98
C ALA A 90 0.17 8.24 7.96
N TRP A 91 -0.43 8.36 6.77
CA TRP A 91 -0.03 9.35 5.77
C TRP A 91 -0.53 10.76 6.11
N ASP A 92 -1.75 10.88 6.63
CA ASP A 92 -2.37 12.17 6.95
C ASP A 92 -1.58 12.93 8.03
N LYS A 93 -1.11 12.20 9.06
CA LYS A 93 -0.25 12.76 10.13
C LYS A 93 1.11 13.29 9.64
N GLU A 94 1.61 12.83 8.48
CA GLU A 94 2.86 13.36 7.91
C GLU A 94 2.66 14.73 7.21
N ARG A 95 1.42 15.19 7.03
CA ARG A 95 1.09 16.46 6.36
C ARG A 95 0.69 17.61 7.29
N GLU A 96 0.41 17.32 8.56
CA GLU A 96 0.24 18.31 9.64
C GLU A 96 1.60 18.76 10.20
#